data_AF-T2KGB3-F1
#
_entry.id   AF-T2KGB3-F1
#
_cell.length_a   1.000
_cell.length_b   1.000
_cell.length_c   1.000
_cell.angle_alpha   90.00
_cell.angle_beta   90.00
_cell.angle_gamma   90.00
#
_symmetry.space_group_name_H-M   'P 1'
#
loop_
_entity.id
_entity.type
_entity.pdbx_description
1 polymer ?
#
loop_
_entity_poly.entity_id
_entity_poly.type
_entity_poly.pdbx_seq_one_letter_code
_entity_poly.pdbx_strand_id
1 'polypeptide(L)'
;MTKLLTKTYQLTAVCLILLLVTSCGSDDDSPIAPSNEIKISAGSGAADEAQAAFIEVKPNEIIVFDAGEFTFTNTLSMDGKQEVIIRGAGRDKTFLDFSSQTSGGEGVLVANSTKIRFEDLTIRDSKGDALKTRDCEYISFVNVGTVWSGEPSESNGAYGLYPVLCKYVYIDNCYAYGASDAGIYVGQSDQVIVKNSLAEGNVAGIEIENTTNADVYDNIATDNTGGILVFDLPGLSQTGLNTRVFNNNSYENNRTNFAPAGNIVGNVPAGVGIMVLSTKNVEIFENTLTNNNYATLLVMNYLALNPEPPAGFNPFPSGVNIHDNDITMTGTVNPDQPDSISDIGFLLGQYGLDQPEILTDGIFISQGDLCIQENPATTFVNMMLTDPTGGSLTTDISAHDCTPTSLPAISFDAY
;
A
#
# COMPACT_ATOMS: atom_id res chain seq x y z
N MET A 1 -22.05 -69.63 68.87
CA MET A 1 -22.67 -68.32 69.19
C MET A 1 -21.64 -67.24 68.91
N THR A 2 -21.72 -66.57 67.75
CA THR A 2 -22.17 -65.16 67.58
C THR A 2 -21.14 -64.17 68.14
N LYS A 3 -20.55 -63.18 67.46
CA LYS A 3 -20.53 -62.64 66.07
C LYS A 3 -19.38 -61.58 66.06
N LEU A 4 -18.55 -61.50 65.01
CA LEU A 4 -18.39 -60.38 64.03
C LEU A 4 -17.94 -59.02 64.63
N LEU A 5 -16.98 -58.23 64.12
CA LEU A 5 -16.38 -58.06 62.78
C LEU A 5 -15.01 -57.36 62.87
N THR A 6 -14.04 -57.94 62.15
CA THR A 6 -12.99 -57.37 61.28
C THR A 6 -12.24 -56.07 61.64
N LYS A 7 -10.96 -56.25 61.99
CA LYS A 7 -9.84 -55.32 61.77
C LYS A 7 -9.19 -55.60 60.42
N THR A 8 -8.93 -54.56 59.62
CA THR A 8 -8.11 -54.67 58.41
C THR A 8 -6.68 -54.25 58.72
N TYR A 9 -5.74 -55.12 58.35
CA TYR A 9 -4.30 -54.98 58.57
C TYR A 9 -3.60 -54.24 57.42
N GLN A 10 -2.48 -53.66 57.82
CA GLN A 10 -1.37 -53.09 57.04
C GLN A 10 -0.94 -53.93 55.83
N LEU A 11 -0.35 -53.29 54.82
CA LEU A 11 1.09 -53.48 54.53
C LEU A 11 1.60 -52.48 53.47
N THR A 12 2.77 -51.93 53.77
CA THR A 12 3.70 -51.22 52.90
C THR A 12 4.17 -52.10 51.73
N ALA A 13 4.26 -51.54 50.53
CA ALA A 13 4.89 -52.17 49.37
C ALA A 13 5.93 -51.22 48.74
N VAL A 14 7.15 -51.76 48.65
CA VAL A 14 8.31 -51.33 47.88
C VAL A 14 7.94 -51.26 46.40
N CYS A 15 8.28 -50.17 45.70
CA CYS A 15 8.11 -50.08 44.25
C CYS A 15 9.46 -50.01 43.54
N LEU A 16 9.60 -50.96 42.61
CA LEU A 16 10.72 -51.29 41.76
C LEU A 16 10.79 -50.24 40.61
N ILE A 17 11.93 -49.57 40.44
CA ILE A 17 12.16 -48.68 39.29
C ILE A 17 12.53 -49.54 38.09
N LEU A 18 11.59 -49.69 37.15
CA LEU A 18 11.82 -50.24 35.81
C LEU A 18 12.15 -49.09 34.86
N LEU A 19 13.32 -49.16 34.22
CA LEU A 19 13.71 -48.33 33.09
C LEU A 19 12.85 -48.70 31.87
N LEU A 20 11.95 -47.81 31.46
CA LEU A 20 11.32 -47.79 30.14
C LEU A 20 11.87 -46.59 29.38
N VAL A 21 12.56 -46.86 28.28
CA VAL A 21 13.07 -45.85 27.36
C VAL A 21 11.89 -45.39 26.50
N THR A 22 11.24 -44.29 26.90
CA THR A 22 10.25 -43.60 26.09
C THR A 22 10.95 -42.52 25.27
N SER A 23 10.94 -42.71 23.96
CA SER A 23 11.31 -41.74 22.92
C SER A 23 10.62 -40.40 23.20
N CYS A 24 11.39 -39.37 23.56
CA CYS A 24 10.89 -38.00 23.57
C CYS A 24 10.71 -37.57 22.11
N GLY A 25 9.45 -37.39 21.70
CA GLY A 25 9.13 -36.57 20.54
C GLY A 25 9.44 -35.11 20.91
N SER A 26 10.46 -34.57 20.29
CA SER A 26 10.73 -33.15 20.23
C SER A 26 9.77 -32.55 19.18
N ASP A 27 8.74 -31.86 19.64
CA ASP A 27 8.01 -30.89 18.82
C ASP A 27 8.91 -29.66 18.68
N ASP A 28 9.95 -29.80 17.86
CA ASP A 28 10.58 -28.66 17.19
C ASP A 28 9.63 -28.28 16.05
N ASP A 29 8.86 -27.19 16.22
CA ASP A 29 8.35 -26.41 15.09
C ASP A 29 9.55 -25.73 14.41
N SER A 30 10.33 -26.55 13.71
CA SER A 30 11.26 -26.08 12.69
C SER A 30 10.44 -25.76 11.44
N PRO A 31 10.68 -24.62 10.77
CA PRO A 31 10.02 -24.32 9.51
C PRO A 31 10.30 -25.46 8.53
N ILE A 32 9.24 -25.95 7.89
CA ILE A 32 9.31 -26.98 6.85
C ILE A 32 10.31 -26.51 5.78
N ALA A 33 11.39 -27.26 5.59
CA ALA A 33 12.33 -27.05 4.49
C ALA A 33 12.83 -28.41 3.95
N PRO A 34 13.00 -28.61 2.64
CA PRO A 34 12.40 -27.91 1.49
C PRO A 34 11.29 -28.76 0.85
N SER A 35 10.22 -28.08 0.44
CA SER A 35 9.52 -28.42 -0.78
C SER A 35 10.45 -28.23 -1.99
N ASN A 36 10.25 -28.91 -3.11
CA ASN A 36 11.24 -28.94 -4.20
C ASN A 36 11.67 -27.51 -4.62
N GLU A 37 12.94 -27.17 -4.37
CA GLU A 37 13.53 -25.88 -4.74
C GLU A 37 14.02 -25.93 -6.19
N ILE A 38 13.64 -24.93 -6.98
CA ILE A 38 14.21 -24.63 -8.30
C ILE A 38 15.22 -23.51 -8.09
N LYS A 39 16.51 -23.86 -8.02
CA LYS A 39 17.59 -22.89 -7.80
C LYS A 39 18.08 -22.28 -9.10
N ILE A 40 18.27 -20.96 -9.09
CA ILE A 40 18.73 -20.17 -10.21
C ILE A 40 19.93 -19.35 -9.74
N SER A 41 21.10 -19.63 -10.32
CA SER A 41 22.32 -18.89 -10.04
C SER A 41 22.55 -17.83 -11.12
N ALA A 42 23.12 -16.68 -10.75
CA ALA A 42 23.42 -15.64 -11.71
C ALA A 42 24.43 -16.13 -12.77
N GLY A 43 24.16 -15.84 -14.05
CA GLY A 43 24.97 -16.29 -15.16
C GLY A 43 24.25 -16.19 -16.51
N SER A 44 24.94 -16.58 -17.59
CA SER A 44 24.44 -16.39 -18.95
C SER A 44 23.16 -17.16 -19.29
N GLY A 45 22.83 -18.22 -18.54
CA GLY A 45 21.60 -19.02 -18.72
C GLY A 45 20.47 -18.64 -17.77
N ALA A 46 20.72 -17.75 -16.81
CA ALA A 46 19.81 -17.54 -15.68
C ALA A 46 18.46 -16.94 -16.11
N ALA A 47 18.44 -16.14 -17.17
CA ALA A 47 17.21 -15.58 -17.73
C ALA A 47 16.29 -16.68 -18.29
N ASP A 48 16.85 -17.61 -19.06
CA ASP A 48 16.11 -18.73 -19.65
C ASP A 48 15.64 -19.71 -18.55
N GLU A 49 16.50 -19.97 -17.56
CA GLU A 49 16.17 -20.81 -16.40
C GLU A 49 15.03 -20.21 -15.57
N ALA A 50 15.06 -18.90 -15.30
CA ALA A 50 13.98 -18.20 -14.60
C ALA A 50 12.68 -18.20 -15.39
N GLN A 51 12.75 -17.96 -16.71
CA GLN A 51 11.57 -18.01 -17.57
C GLN A 51 10.93 -19.40 -17.56
N ALA A 52 11.74 -20.47 -17.66
CA ALA A 52 11.26 -21.84 -17.57
C ALA A 52 10.67 -22.12 -16.18
N ALA A 53 11.33 -21.68 -15.10
CA ALA A 53 10.84 -21.86 -13.75
C ALA A 53 9.45 -21.21 -13.55
N PHE A 54 9.26 -19.97 -13.95
CA PHE A 54 7.96 -19.28 -13.84
C PHE A 54 6.83 -19.99 -14.61
N ILE A 55 7.16 -20.59 -15.76
CA ILE A 55 6.21 -21.33 -16.60
C ILE A 55 5.91 -22.73 -16.04
N GLU A 56 6.92 -23.43 -15.53
CA GLU A 56 6.84 -24.87 -15.24
C GLU A 56 6.65 -25.18 -13.75
N VAL A 57 6.86 -24.21 -12.86
CA VAL A 57 6.74 -24.38 -11.40
C VAL A 57 5.41 -25.03 -11.03
N LYS A 58 5.48 -25.98 -10.12
CA LYS A 58 4.35 -26.76 -9.61
C LYS A 58 3.93 -26.26 -8.23
N PRO A 59 2.72 -26.61 -7.79
CA PRO A 59 2.27 -26.28 -6.45
C PRO A 59 3.22 -26.76 -5.37
N ASN A 60 3.44 -25.91 -4.38
CA ASN A 60 4.34 -26.04 -3.24
C ASN A 60 5.83 -25.92 -3.57
N GLU A 61 6.24 -25.67 -4.82
CA GLU A 61 7.66 -25.46 -5.16
C GLU A 61 8.13 -24.03 -4.85
N ILE A 62 9.44 -23.87 -4.65
CA ILE A 62 10.07 -22.57 -4.37
C ILE A 62 11.05 -22.27 -5.50
N ILE A 63 10.88 -21.13 -6.17
CA ILE A 63 11.88 -20.59 -7.09
C ILE A 63 12.87 -19.77 -6.26
N VAL A 64 14.12 -20.21 -6.18
CA VAL A 64 15.16 -19.58 -5.37
C VAL A 64 16.21 -18.95 -6.27
N PHE A 65 16.33 -17.63 -6.21
CA PHE A 65 17.41 -16.87 -6.82
C PHE A 65 18.56 -16.70 -5.83
N ASP A 66 19.76 -17.10 -6.22
CA ASP A 66 20.96 -16.81 -5.44
C ASP A 66 21.24 -15.29 -5.37
N ALA A 67 22.19 -14.88 -4.52
CA ALA A 67 22.69 -13.52 -4.51
C ALA A 67 23.36 -13.21 -5.87
N GLY A 68 23.03 -12.05 -6.45
CA GLY A 68 23.55 -11.63 -7.74
C GLY A 68 22.54 -10.81 -8.52
N GLU A 69 22.93 -10.51 -9.76
CA GLU A 69 22.14 -9.76 -10.72
C GLU A 69 21.73 -10.68 -11.88
N PHE A 70 20.45 -10.64 -12.23
CA PHE A 70 19.82 -11.44 -13.26
C PHE A 70 19.26 -10.50 -14.31
N THR A 71 19.90 -10.42 -15.47
CA THR A 71 19.49 -9.50 -16.54
C THR A 71 18.44 -10.16 -17.43
N PHE A 72 17.34 -9.45 -17.69
CA PHE A 72 16.23 -9.91 -18.51
C PHE A 72 16.01 -8.98 -19.71
N THR A 73 15.68 -9.59 -20.86
CA THR A 73 15.26 -8.85 -22.07
C THR A 73 13.75 -8.92 -22.31
N ASN A 74 13.03 -9.74 -21.54
CA ASN A 74 11.59 -10.00 -21.65
C ASN A 74 10.96 -10.02 -20.26
N THR A 75 9.65 -9.75 -20.16
CA THR A 75 8.85 -9.94 -18.93
C THR A 75 8.92 -11.38 -18.43
N LEU A 76 9.10 -11.57 -17.12
CA LEU A 76 8.88 -12.85 -16.46
C LEU A 76 7.40 -13.02 -16.15
N SER A 77 6.74 -13.96 -16.83
CA SER A 77 5.29 -14.17 -16.68
C SER A 77 4.96 -15.50 -16.00
N MET A 78 3.99 -15.43 -15.08
CA MET A 78 3.37 -16.55 -14.39
C MET A 78 1.85 -16.45 -14.57
N ASP A 79 1.19 -17.53 -14.99
CA ASP A 79 -0.27 -17.54 -15.18
C ASP A 79 -0.87 -18.85 -14.65
N GLY A 80 -2.00 -18.77 -13.95
CA GLY A 80 -2.73 -19.94 -13.47
C GLY A 80 -1.95 -20.80 -12.46
N LYS A 81 -1.03 -20.20 -11.69
CA LYS A 81 -0.21 -20.91 -10.71
C LYS A 81 -0.82 -20.85 -9.32
N GLN A 82 -0.42 -21.81 -8.50
CA GLN A 82 -0.86 -21.85 -7.12
C GLN A 82 0.24 -22.34 -6.20
N GLU A 83 0.26 -21.81 -4.98
CA GLU A 83 1.12 -22.26 -3.90
C GLU A 83 2.62 -22.18 -4.25
N VAL A 84 3.08 -21.01 -4.68
CA VAL A 84 4.48 -20.79 -5.12
C VAL A 84 5.14 -19.68 -4.32
N ILE A 85 6.39 -19.92 -3.90
CA ILE A 85 7.25 -18.90 -3.32
C ILE A 85 8.37 -18.57 -4.32
N ILE A 86 8.61 -17.28 -4.54
CA ILE A 86 9.72 -16.73 -5.30
C ILE A 86 10.61 -15.98 -4.30
N ARG A 87 11.82 -16.48 -4.08
CA ARG A 87 12.71 -16.03 -3.00
C ARG A 87 14.08 -15.63 -3.55
N GLY A 88 14.59 -14.47 -3.15
CA GLY A 88 15.99 -14.11 -3.32
C GLY A 88 16.82 -14.32 -2.06
N ALA A 89 18.11 -13.95 -2.11
CA ALA A 89 19.03 -14.01 -0.98
C ALA A 89 18.93 -12.80 -0.02
N GLY A 90 18.07 -11.84 -0.33
CA GLY A 90 17.84 -10.57 0.37
C GLY A 90 17.54 -9.44 -0.62
N ARG A 91 16.69 -8.48 -0.23
CA ARG A 91 16.32 -7.30 -1.03
C ARG A 91 17.53 -6.60 -1.66
N ASP A 92 18.61 -6.45 -0.88
CA ASP A 92 19.83 -5.76 -1.30
C ASP A 92 20.91 -6.71 -1.85
N LYS A 93 20.56 -7.96 -2.18
CA LYS A 93 21.49 -9.01 -2.61
C LYS A 93 21.08 -9.72 -3.90
N THR A 94 19.78 -9.80 -4.19
CA THR A 94 19.24 -10.43 -5.41
C THR A 94 18.49 -9.38 -6.22
N PHE A 95 18.95 -9.14 -7.45
CA PHE A 95 18.39 -8.12 -8.34
C PHE A 95 17.91 -8.77 -9.64
N LEU A 96 16.62 -8.63 -9.94
CA LEU A 96 16.05 -8.93 -11.25
C LEU A 96 16.08 -7.62 -12.07
N ASP A 97 17.02 -7.53 -13.00
CA ASP A 97 17.34 -6.32 -13.75
C ASP A 97 16.72 -6.35 -15.15
N PHE A 98 15.85 -5.37 -15.42
CA PHE A 98 15.12 -5.22 -16.68
C PHE A 98 15.61 -4.01 -17.51
N SER A 99 16.75 -3.40 -17.17
CA SER A 99 17.33 -2.28 -17.94
C SER A 99 17.56 -2.60 -19.42
N SER A 100 17.75 -3.89 -19.74
CA SER A 100 17.93 -4.41 -21.10
C SER A 100 16.63 -4.97 -21.71
N GLN A 101 15.46 -4.68 -21.14
CA GLN A 101 14.18 -5.15 -21.63
C GLN A 101 13.86 -4.59 -23.03
N THR A 102 13.53 -5.50 -23.94
CA THR A 102 13.20 -5.22 -25.35
C THR A 102 11.78 -5.65 -25.72
N SER A 103 11.11 -6.43 -24.86
CA SER A 103 9.76 -6.94 -25.06
C SER A 103 8.99 -7.04 -23.74
N GLY A 104 7.67 -6.89 -23.82
CA GLY A 104 6.76 -6.83 -22.67
C GLY A 104 6.71 -5.45 -22.01
N GLY A 105 5.66 -5.22 -21.21
CA GLY A 105 5.47 -3.96 -20.48
C GLY A 105 5.97 -4.05 -19.04
N GLU A 106 5.89 -5.23 -18.44
CA GLU A 106 6.19 -5.45 -17.04
C GLU A 106 7.59 -6.07 -16.84
N GLY A 107 8.22 -5.86 -15.69
CA GLY A 107 9.35 -6.69 -15.26
C GLY A 107 8.85 -8.11 -14.95
N VAL A 108 7.94 -8.21 -13.97
CA VAL A 108 7.29 -9.45 -13.58
C VAL A 108 5.77 -9.29 -13.67
N LEU A 109 5.11 -10.26 -14.30
CA LEU A 109 3.65 -10.35 -14.40
C LEU A 109 3.17 -11.69 -13.82
N VAL A 110 2.31 -11.64 -12.81
CA VAL A 110 1.58 -12.80 -12.30
C VAL A 110 0.09 -12.60 -12.55
N ALA A 111 -0.56 -13.56 -13.20
CA ALA A 111 -1.99 -13.49 -13.51
C ALA A 111 -2.73 -14.75 -13.04
N ASN A 112 -4.02 -14.60 -12.71
CA ASN A 112 -4.95 -15.71 -12.44
C ASN A 112 -4.40 -16.74 -11.43
N SER A 113 -3.65 -16.28 -10.43
CA SER A 113 -2.89 -17.15 -9.54
C SER A 113 -3.34 -17.02 -8.08
N THR A 114 -3.13 -18.08 -7.30
CA THR A 114 -3.58 -18.12 -5.90
C THR A 114 -2.43 -18.51 -4.99
N LYS A 115 -2.27 -17.87 -3.83
CA LYS A 115 -1.20 -18.20 -2.88
C LYS A 115 0.18 -18.09 -3.54
N ILE A 116 0.56 -16.86 -3.87
CA ILE A 116 1.86 -16.54 -4.45
C ILE A 116 2.59 -15.60 -3.50
N ARG A 117 3.88 -15.86 -3.27
CA ARG A 117 4.71 -15.02 -2.40
C ARG A 117 5.99 -14.62 -3.11
N PHE A 118 6.30 -13.34 -3.10
CA PHE A 118 7.63 -12.82 -3.43
C PHE A 118 8.32 -12.39 -2.15
N GLU A 119 9.58 -12.77 -1.99
CA GLU A 119 10.37 -12.32 -0.86
C GLU A 119 11.86 -12.15 -1.15
N ASP A 120 12.49 -11.24 -0.41
CA ASP A 120 13.95 -11.09 -0.33
C ASP A 120 14.64 -10.83 -1.68
N LEU A 121 14.06 -10.00 -2.54
CA LEU A 121 14.63 -9.62 -3.83
C LEU A 121 14.23 -8.21 -4.26
N THR A 122 14.95 -7.63 -5.21
CA THR A 122 14.61 -6.36 -5.85
C THR A 122 14.39 -6.56 -7.34
N ILE A 123 13.32 -5.97 -7.88
CA ILE A 123 13.08 -5.83 -9.33
C ILE A 123 13.43 -4.39 -9.71
N ARG A 124 14.25 -4.21 -10.75
CA ARG A 124 14.66 -2.86 -11.16
C ARG A 124 14.62 -2.61 -12.65
N ASP A 125 14.43 -1.34 -12.99
CA ASP A 125 14.60 -0.77 -14.32
C ASP A 125 13.73 -1.42 -15.42
N SER A 126 12.52 -1.87 -15.07
CA SER A 126 11.52 -2.32 -16.04
C SER A 126 11.05 -1.18 -16.94
N LYS A 127 10.65 -1.52 -18.18
CA LYS A 127 10.14 -0.53 -19.15
C LYS A 127 8.81 0.08 -18.73
N GLY A 128 7.96 -0.69 -18.08
CA GLY A 128 6.71 -0.27 -17.44
C GLY A 128 6.68 -0.84 -16.03
N ASP A 129 5.56 -1.43 -15.61
CA ASP A 129 5.34 -1.87 -14.23
C ASP A 129 6.42 -2.85 -13.73
N ALA A 130 6.89 -2.72 -12.48
CA ALA A 130 7.95 -3.58 -11.97
C ALA A 130 7.43 -4.98 -11.57
N LEU A 131 6.50 -5.05 -10.62
CA LEU A 131 5.87 -6.29 -10.16
C LEU A 131 4.35 -6.17 -10.20
N LYS A 132 3.74 -6.73 -11.23
CA LYS A 132 2.29 -6.73 -11.43
C LYS A 132 1.69 -8.07 -11.09
N THR A 133 0.69 -8.07 -10.21
CA THR A 133 -0.16 -9.24 -9.96
C THR A 133 -1.59 -8.88 -10.29
N ARG A 134 -2.23 -9.67 -11.14
CA ARG A 134 -3.57 -9.37 -11.64
C ARG A 134 -4.51 -10.55 -11.47
N ASP A 135 -5.74 -10.30 -11.05
CA ASP A 135 -6.77 -11.34 -10.92
C ASP A 135 -6.29 -12.49 -10.00
N CYS A 136 -5.66 -12.15 -8.86
CA CYS A 136 -5.01 -13.11 -7.93
C CYS A 136 -5.65 -13.15 -6.54
N GLU A 137 -5.51 -14.25 -5.81
CA GLU A 137 -5.99 -14.40 -4.42
C GLU A 137 -4.85 -14.86 -3.49
N TYR A 138 -4.71 -14.29 -2.29
CA TYR A 138 -3.57 -14.53 -1.38
C TYR A 138 -2.22 -14.23 -2.07
N ILE A 139 -1.96 -12.94 -2.29
CA ILE A 139 -0.68 -12.46 -2.82
C ILE A 139 0.12 -11.80 -1.69
N SER A 140 1.39 -12.15 -1.56
CA SER A 140 2.27 -11.61 -0.53
C SER A 140 3.57 -11.08 -1.10
N PHE A 141 3.91 -9.84 -0.76
CA PHE A 141 5.20 -9.21 -1.01
C PHE A 141 5.86 -8.94 0.34
N VAL A 142 6.98 -9.60 0.62
CA VAL A 142 7.68 -9.47 1.90
C VAL A 142 9.15 -9.17 1.68
N ASN A 143 9.61 -8.00 2.13
CA ASN A 143 10.99 -7.55 1.88
C ASN A 143 11.35 -7.52 0.37
N VAL A 144 10.42 -7.01 -0.45
CA VAL A 144 10.59 -6.85 -1.90
C VAL A 144 10.92 -5.39 -2.22
N GLY A 145 11.86 -5.17 -3.14
CA GLY A 145 12.20 -3.86 -3.67
C GLY A 145 11.72 -3.67 -5.11
N THR A 146 11.23 -2.47 -5.46
CA THR A 146 11.00 -2.03 -6.84
C THR A 146 11.68 -0.69 -7.07
N VAL A 147 12.57 -0.60 -8.06
CA VAL A 147 13.47 0.55 -8.20
C VAL A 147 13.66 0.93 -9.67
N TRP A 148 13.51 2.20 -10.01
CA TRP A 148 14.15 2.79 -11.18
C TRP A 148 15.44 3.48 -10.73
N SER A 149 16.59 2.98 -11.17
CA SER A 149 17.90 3.29 -10.60
C SER A 149 18.44 4.68 -10.96
N GLY A 150 17.82 5.36 -11.93
CA GLY A 150 18.13 6.74 -12.28
C GLY A 150 17.36 7.76 -11.43
N GLU A 151 17.55 9.04 -11.75
CA GLU A 151 16.69 10.10 -11.19
C GLU A 151 15.22 9.83 -11.57
N PRO A 152 14.26 10.02 -10.64
CA PRO A 152 12.85 9.87 -10.94
C PRO A 152 12.46 10.73 -12.15
N SER A 153 11.82 10.11 -13.14
CA SER A 153 11.49 10.78 -14.40
C SER A 153 10.22 10.23 -15.02
N GLU A 154 9.59 11.02 -15.89
CA GLU A 154 8.38 10.65 -16.63
C GLU A 154 8.56 9.40 -17.52
N SER A 155 9.80 9.00 -17.80
CA SER A 155 10.11 7.83 -18.63
C SER A 155 10.27 6.53 -17.83
N ASN A 156 10.22 6.60 -16.51
CA ASN A 156 10.20 5.43 -15.65
C ASN A 156 8.87 4.68 -15.81
N GLY A 157 8.82 3.45 -15.32
CA GLY A 157 7.56 2.70 -15.30
C GLY A 157 6.56 3.29 -14.31
N ALA A 158 5.29 3.04 -14.59
CA ALA A 158 4.19 3.63 -13.84
C ALA A 158 4.12 3.10 -12.39
N TYR A 159 4.07 1.78 -12.23
CA TYR A 159 3.80 1.18 -10.93
C TYR A 159 4.93 0.26 -10.45
N GLY A 160 5.39 0.46 -9.21
CA GLY A 160 6.37 -0.41 -8.57
C GLY A 160 5.74 -1.76 -8.19
N LEU A 161 5.15 -1.83 -7.00
CA LEU A 161 4.30 -2.96 -6.61
C LEU A 161 2.88 -2.70 -7.11
N TYR A 162 2.29 -3.65 -7.84
CA TYR A 162 1.01 -3.46 -8.53
C TYR A 162 0.10 -4.70 -8.46
N PRO A 163 -0.50 -5.02 -7.30
CA PRO A 163 -1.68 -5.86 -7.22
C PRO A 163 -2.93 -5.14 -7.72
N VAL A 164 -3.64 -5.77 -8.64
CA VAL A 164 -4.88 -5.25 -9.22
C VAL A 164 -5.91 -6.34 -9.43
N LEU A 165 -7.17 -6.11 -9.07
CA LEU A 165 -8.20 -7.16 -9.08
C LEU A 165 -7.79 -8.35 -8.20
N CYS A 166 -7.18 -8.06 -7.05
CA CYS A 166 -6.68 -9.06 -6.13
C CYS A 166 -7.54 -9.17 -4.88
N LYS A 167 -7.42 -10.28 -4.17
CA LYS A 167 -7.99 -10.46 -2.84
C LYS A 167 -6.97 -11.03 -1.85
N TYR A 168 -6.97 -10.54 -0.61
CA TYR A 168 -5.96 -10.88 0.41
C TYR A 168 -4.55 -10.49 -0.07
N VAL A 169 -4.32 -9.19 -0.17
CA VAL A 169 -3.04 -8.60 -0.57
C VAL A 169 -2.25 -8.23 0.68
N TYR A 170 -1.08 -8.84 0.86
CA TYR A 170 -0.21 -8.59 2.01
C TYR A 170 1.12 -7.98 1.54
N ILE A 171 1.39 -6.73 1.90
CA ILE A 171 2.63 -6.01 1.57
C ILE A 171 3.32 -5.63 2.88
N ASP A 172 4.53 -6.14 3.10
CA ASP A 172 5.24 -5.96 4.37
C ASP A 172 6.74 -5.74 4.14
N ASN A 173 7.29 -4.72 4.79
CA ASN A 173 8.73 -4.39 4.73
C ASN A 173 9.25 -4.18 3.30
N CYS A 174 8.42 -3.66 2.40
CA CYS A 174 8.79 -3.44 1.01
C CYS A 174 9.42 -2.07 0.79
N TYR A 175 10.10 -1.91 -0.35
CA TYR A 175 10.72 -0.66 -0.76
C TYR A 175 10.31 -0.33 -2.19
N ALA A 176 9.92 0.93 -2.46
CA ALA A 176 9.57 1.40 -3.79
C ALA A 176 10.18 2.77 -4.09
N TYR A 177 10.89 2.89 -5.22
CA TYR A 177 11.57 4.11 -5.63
C TYR A 177 11.42 4.44 -7.11
N GLY A 178 11.10 5.70 -7.40
CA GLY A 178 11.22 6.30 -8.72
C GLY A 178 10.09 5.99 -9.70
N ALA A 179 8.95 5.46 -9.22
CA ALA A 179 7.79 5.17 -10.06
C ALA A 179 7.18 6.46 -10.61
N SER A 180 6.85 6.48 -11.90
CA SER A 180 6.22 7.65 -12.55
C SER A 180 4.74 7.79 -12.24
N ASP A 181 4.15 6.84 -11.54
CA ASP A 181 2.79 6.89 -11.02
C ASP A 181 2.80 6.59 -9.52
N ALA A 182 2.85 5.31 -9.12
CA ALA A 182 2.84 4.94 -7.70
C ALA A 182 3.93 3.91 -7.36
N GLY A 183 4.65 4.16 -6.25
CA GLY A 183 5.67 3.24 -5.76
C GLY A 183 5.04 1.93 -5.29
N ILE A 184 4.07 2.04 -4.37
CA ILE A 184 3.23 0.93 -3.92
C ILE A 184 1.79 1.26 -4.30
N TYR A 185 1.28 0.64 -5.35
CA TYR A 185 -0.10 0.77 -5.75
C TYR A 185 -0.88 -0.45 -5.29
N VAL A 186 -2.16 -0.30 -4.95
CA VAL A 186 -3.13 -1.40 -4.80
C VAL A 186 -4.46 -0.95 -5.40
N GLY A 187 -4.90 -1.62 -6.46
CA GLY A 187 -6.07 -1.19 -7.23
C GLY A 187 -7.17 -2.23 -7.28
N GLN A 188 -8.42 -1.81 -7.21
CA GLN A 188 -9.60 -2.67 -7.43
C GLN A 188 -9.48 -4.00 -6.66
N SER A 189 -9.05 -3.96 -5.41
CA SER A 189 -8.75 -5.15 -4.62
C SER A 189 -9.59 -5.21 -3.35
N ASP A 190 -9.61 -6.36 -2.67
CA ASP A 190 -10.32 -6.55 -1.40
C ASP A 190 -9.45 -7.23 -0.35
N GLN A 191 -9.56 -6.82 0.92
CA GLN A 191 -8.74 -7.33 2.04
C GLN A 191 -7.26 -7.07 1.79
N VAL A 192 -6.82 -5.85 2.12
CA VAL A 192 -5.46 -5.37 1.85
C VAL A 192 -4.78 -4.95 3.13
N ILE A 193 -3.53 -5.36 3.30
CA ILE A 193 -2.63 -4.89 4.36
C ILE A 193 -1.35 -4.37 3.68
N VAL A 194 -1.02 -3.10 3.90
CA VAL A 194 0.24 -2.48 3.50
C VAL A 194 0.94 -1.94 4.74
N LYS A 195 2.08 -2.51 5.11
CA LYS A 195 2.79 -2.11 6.34
C LYS A 195 4.30 -2.16 6.28
N ASN A 196 4.93 -1.48 7.24
CA ASN A 196 6.37 -1.44 7.45
C ASN A 196 7.19 -1.07 6.20
N SER A 197 6.56 -0.44 5.20
CA SER A 197 7.17 -0.25 3.88
C SER A 197 7.66 1.18 3.71
N LEU A 198 8.67 1.36 2.85
CA LEU A 198 9.22 2.67 2.49
C LEU A 198 8.91 2.95 1.02
N ALA A 199 8.18 4.03 0.76
CA ALA A 199 7.96 4.56 -0.57
C ALA A 199 8.55 5.96 -0.68
N GLU A 200 9.56 6.12 -1.55
CA GLU A 200 10.23 7.41 -1.72
C GLU A 200 10.53 7.77 -3.17
N GLY A 201 10.59 9.06 -3.51
CA GLY A 201 10.95 9.50 -4.84
C GLY A 201 9.93 9.18 -5.95
N ASN A 202 8.68 8.84 -5.61
CA ASN A 202 7.61 8.51 -6.56
C ASN A 202 6.70 9.71 -6.81
N VAL A 203 5.76 9.62 -7.77
CA VAL A 203 4.66 10.59 -7.80
C VAL A 203 3.75 10.35 -6.60
N ALA A 204 3.09 9.20 -6.52
CA ALA A 204 2.43 8.71 -5.32
C ALA A 204 3.35 7.74 -4.58
N GLY A 205 3.59 7.95 -3.29
CA GLY A 205 4.31 6.97 -2.47
C GLY A 205 3.53 5.66 -2.39
N ILE A 206 2.36 5.73 -1.77
CA ILE A 206 1.41 4.62 -1.64
C ILE A 206 0.06 5.05 -2.20
N GLU A 207 -0.57 4.24 -3.04
CA GLU A 207 -1.90 4.51 -3.58
C GLU A 207 -2.84 3.32 -3.38
N ILE A 208 -3.99 3.59 -2.79
CA ILE A 208 -5.11 2.65 -2.63
C ILE A 208 -6.25 3.14 -3.53
N GLU A 209 -6.42 2.50 -4.68
CA GLU A 209 -7.38 2.91 -5.72
C GLU A 209 -8.55 1.93 -5.80
N ASN A 210 -9.79 2.41 -5.71
CA ASN A 210 -11.02 1.64 -5.92
C ASN A 210 -11.04 0.31 -5.14
N THR A 211 -10.43 0.29 -3.96
CA THR A 211 -10.13 -0.91 -3.16
C THR A 211 -10.99 -0.94 -1.90
N THR A 212 -11.51 -2.13 -1.56
CA THR A 212 -12.34 -2.32 -0.37
C THR A 212 -11.59 -3.00 0.76
N ASN A 213 -11.78 -2.52 1.98
CA ASN A 213 -11.16 -3.06 3.19
C ASN A 213 -9.62 -3.06 3.04
N ALA A 214 -9.01 -1.91 3.34
CA ALA A 214 -7.56 -1.74 3.34
C ALA A 214 -7.03 -1.15 4.65
N ASP A 215 -5.97 -1.75 5.19
CA ASP A 215 -5.19 -1.20 6.30
C ASP A 215 -3.81 -0.79 5.79
N VAL A 216 -3.49 0.49 5.92
CA VAL A 216 -2.21 1.10 5.51
C VAL A 216 -1.56 1.69 6.75
N TYR A 217 -0.53 1.04 7.29
CA TYR A 217 0.05 1.45 8.58
C TYR A 217 1.53 1.15 8.76
N ASP A 218 2.18 1.83 9.70
CA ASP A 218 3.62 1.69 9.98
C ASP A 218 4.52 1.93 8.75
N ASN A 219 4.03 2.65 7.74
CA ASN A 219 4.80 2.95 6.53
C ASN A 219 5.53 4.28 6.64
N ILE A 220 6.55 4.44 5.80
CA ILE A 220 7.23 5.70 5.55
C ILE A 220 6.96 6.12 4.11
N ALA A 221 6.40 7.32 3.93
CA ALA A 221 6.23 7.95 2.62
C ALA A 221 6.95 9.30 2.60
N THR A 222 8.03 9.42 1.84
CA THR A 222 8.87 10.64 1.83
C THR A 222 9.40 11.00 0.45
N ASP A 223 9.66 12.29 0.19
CA ASP A 223 10.21 12.78 -1.09
C ASP A 223 9.38 12.33 -2.32
N ASN A 224 8.09 12.06 -2.13
CA ASN A 224 7.14 11.84 -3.21
C ASN A 224 6.47 13.17 -3.63
N THR A 225 5.65 13.16 -4.68
CA THR A 225 4.74 14.29 -4.95
C THR A 225 3.60 14.32 -3.93
N GLY A 226 2.98 13.16 -3.71
CA GLY A 226 2.02 12.89 -2.65
C GLY A 226 2.42 11.64 -1.87
N GLY A 227 2.27 11.67 -0.55
CA GLY A 227 2.68 10.57 0.33
C GLY A 227 1.79 9.32 0.19
N ILE A 228 0.58 9.38 0.74
CA ILE A 228 -0.40 8.28 0.72
C ILE A 228 -1.71 8.74 0.10
N LEU A 229 -2.19 8.06 -0.94
CA LEU A 229 -3.39 8.42 -1.69
C LEU A 229 -4.46 7.34 -1.52
N VAL A 230 -5.70 7.76 -1.28
CA VAL A 230 -6.88 6.88 -1.16
C VAL A 230 -7.94 7.38 -2.13
N PHE A 231 -8.01 6.74 -3.31
CA PHE A 231 -8.71 7.26 -4.49
C PHE A 231 -9.85 6.34 -4.94
N ASP A 232 -10.93 6.97 -5.41
CA ASP A 232 -11.94 6.34 -6.24
C ASP A 232 -12.02 7.09 -7.57
N LEU A 233 -11.73 6.38 -8.66
CA LEU A 233 -11.78 6.89 -10.02
C LEU A 233 -12.91 6.21 -10.83
N PRO A 234 -13.47 6.89 -11.85
CA PRO A 234 -14.51 6.33 -12.69
C PRO A 234 -13.98 5.29 -13.67
N GLY A 235 -14.88 4.48 -14.24
CA GLY A 235 -14.56 3.56 -15.33
C GLY A 235 -13.90 2.26 -14.90
N LEU A 236 -13.84 1.99 -13.60
CA LEU A 236 -13.25 0.80 -13.00
C LEU A 236 -14.34 -0.19 -12.54
N SER A 237 -13.94 -1.45 -12.34
CA SER A 237 -14.88 -2.53 -12.01
C SER A 237 -15.28 -2.57 -10.54
N GLN A 238 -14.58 -1.83 -9.69
CA GLN A 238 -14.80 -1.76 -8.24
C GLN A 238 -14.84 -0.31 -7.78
N THR A 239 -15.40 -0.09 -6.60
CA THR A 239 -15.41 1.19 -5.88
C THR A 239 -14.79 0.96 -4.52
N GLY A 240 -14.04 1.91 -4.01
CA GLY A 240 -13.35 1.82 -2.74
C GLY A 240 -14.28 2.05 -1.55
N LEU A 241 -13.96 1.36 -0.46
CA LEU A 241 -14.73 1.41 0.78
C LEU A 241 -13.91 0.89 1.96
N ASN A 242 -13.99 1.53 3.12
CA ASN A 242 -13.38 1.07 4.37
C ASN A 242 -11.86 0.99 4.28
N THR A 243 -11.20 2.15 4.19
CA THR A 243 -9.74 2.24 4.24
C THR A 243 -9.30 2.89 5.55
N ARG A 244 -8.37 2.28 6.27
CA ARG A 244 -7.74 2.84 7.46
C ARG A 244 -6.29 3.18 7.15
N VAL A 245 -5.91 4.43 7.37
CA VAL A 245 -4.55 4.94 7.17
C VAL A 245 -4.04 5.41 8.53
N PHE A 246 -3.16 4.65 9.16
CA PHE A 246 -2.78 4.93 10.55
C PHE A 246 -1.34 4.63 10.92
N ASN A 247 -0.81 5.33 11.92
CA ASN A 247 0.57 5.16 12.40
C ASN A 247 1.63 5.20 11.29
N ASN A 248 1.38 5.93 10.20
CA ASN A 248 2.37 6.16 9.15
C ASN A 248 3.18 7.42 9.46
N ASN A 249 4.41 7.45 8.94
CA ASN A 249 5.21 8.66 8.88
C ASN A 249 5.26 9.17 7.43
N SER A 250 4.52 10.24 7.14
CA SER A 250 4.46 10.83 5.80
C SER A 250 5.05 12.24 5.85
N TYR A 251 6.22 12.45 5.28
CA TYR A 251 6.96 13.70 5.43
C TYR A 251 7.68 14.14 4.17
N GLU A 252 7.88 15.45 4.02
CA GLU A 252 8.65 16.03 2.93
C GLU A 252 8.23 15.57 1.51
N ASN A 253 6.96 15.21 1.31
CA ASN A 253 6.43 14.84 0.00
C ASN A 253 6.19 16.08 -0.85
N ASN A 254 7.27 16.77 -1.25
CA ASN A 254 7.25 18.05 -1.97
C ASN A 254 7.85 17.96 -3.38
N ARG A 255 8.16 16.74 -3.86
CA ARG A 255 8.76 16.54 -5.18
C ARG A 255 7.82 17.05 -6.26
N THR A 256 8.36 17.74 -7.27
CA THR A 256 7.57 18.18 -8.43
C THR A 256 6.96 16.96 -9.13
N ASN A 257 5.68 17.04 -9.44
CA ASN A 257 4.97 15.98 -10.13
C ASN A 257 5.62 15.69 -11.50
N PHE A 258 5.97 14.43 -11.74
CA PHE A 258 6.63 13.97 -12.96
C PHE A 258 5.84 12.87 -13.67
N ALA A 259 4.54 12.74 -13.35
CA ALA A 259 3.68 11.78 -14.02
C ALA A 259 3.58 12.09 -15.52
N PRO A 260 3.50 11.07 -16.38
CA PRO A 260 3.24 11.28 -17.80
C PRO A 260 1.96 12.10 -18.02
N ALA A 261 2.02 13.02 -18.98
CA ALA A 261 0.88 13.88 -19.30
C ALA A 261 -0.37 13.06 -19.64
N GLY A 262 -1.49 13.37 -18.96
CA GLY A 262 -2.76 12.69 -19.12
C GLY A 262 -3.06 11.64 -18.04
N ASN A 263 -2.08 11.21 -17.24
CA ASN A 263 -2.34 10.40 -16.06
C ASN A 263 -3.07 11.25 -14.99
N ILE A 264 -4.06 10.65 -14.33
CA ILE A 264 -4.85 11.37 -13.31
C ILE A 264 -3.99 11.77 -12.12
N VAL A 265 -3.03 10.93 -11.71
CA VAL A 265 -2.06 11.24 -10.63
C VAL A 265 -1.22 12.50 -10.94
N GLY A 266 -1.11 12.90 -12.21
CA GLY A 266 -0.48 14.15 -12.62
C GLY A 266 -1.18 15.41 -12.09
N ASN A 267 -2.38 15.28 -11.52
CA ASN A 267 -3.11 16.35 -10.86
C ASN A 267 -2.88 16.40 -9.35
N VAL A 268 -2.11 15.47 -8.78
CA VAL A 268 -1.76 15.49 -7.36
C VAL A 268 -0.82 16.67 -7.09
N PRO A 269 -1.18 17.60 -6.19
CA PRO A 269 -0.29 18.69 -5.80
C PRO A 269 1.00 18.17 -5.16
N ALA A 270 2.13 18.77 -5.50
CA ALA A 270 3.38 18.54 -4.81
C ALA A 270 3.32 19.17 -3.42
N GLY A 271 3.43 18.37 -2.37
CA GLY A 271 3.33 18.85 -0.98
C GLY A 271 2.18 18.22 -0.19
N VAL A 272 1.66 17.07 -0.61
CA VAL A 272 0.54 16.40 0.07
C VAL A 272 1.01 15.21 0.89
N GLY A 273 0.63 15.16 2.17
CA GLY A 273 0.98 14.05 3.06
C GLY A 273 0.06 12.85 2.87
N ILE A 274 -1.24 13.09 2.98
CA ILE A 274 -2.29 12.11 2.68
C ILE A 274 -3.41 12.79 1.87
N MET A 275 -3.90 12.13 0.81
CA MET A 275 -4.99 12.62 -0.02
C MET A 275 -6.13 11.61 -0.10
N VAL A 276 -7.36 12.08 0.07
CA VAL A 276 -8.58 11.32 -0.23
C VAL A 276 -9.24 11.93 -1.46
N LEU A 277 -9.55 11.11 -2.47
CA LEU A 277 -10.29 11.53 -3.66
C LEU A 277 -11.52 10.67 -3.82
N SER A 278 -12.70 11.22 -3.49
CA SER A 278 -14.01 10.58 -3.70
C SER A 278 -14.26 9.22 -3.05
N THR A 279 -13.32 8.67 -2.29
CA THR A 279 -13.48 7.38 -1.60
C THR A 279 -14.36 7.51 -0.36
N LYS A 280 -14.99 6.40 0.01
CA LYS A 280 -15.94 6.31 1.13
C LYS A 280 -15.37 5.53 2.29
N ASN A 281 -15.80 5.90 3.50
CA ASN A 281 -15.40 5.26 4.74
C ASN A 281 -13.86 5.20 4.84
N VAL A 282 -13.23 6.35 4.98
CA VAL A 282 -11.78 6.47 5.13
C VAL A 282 -11.49 6.98 6.53
N GLU A 283 -10.69 6.27 7.30
CA GLU A 283 -10.28 6.66 8.65
C GLU A 283 -8.78 6.95 8.66
N ILE A 284 -8.38 8.16 9.05
CA ILE A 284 -7.00 8.64 9.01
C ILE A 284 -6.61 9.06 10.43
N PHE A 285 -5.75 8.28 11.08
CA PHE A 285 -5.47 8.49 12.50
C PHE A 285 -4.09 8.10 12.97
N GLU A 286 -3.60 8.72 14.04
CA GLU A 286 -2.29 8.42 14.65
C GLU A 286 -1.11 8.52 13.68
N ASN A 287 -1.24 9.24 12.56
CA ASN A 287 -0.13 9.45 11.63
C ASN A 287 0.74 10.62 12.09
N THR A 288 2.04 10.54 11.81
CA THR A 288 2.96 11.68 11.91
C THR A 288 3.14 12.28 10.51
N LEU A 289 2.67 13.52 10.33
CA LEU A 289 2.64 14.19 9.04
C LEU A 289 3.44 15.50 9.12
N THR A 290 4.62 15.52 8.50
CA THR A 290 5.60 16.62 8.72
C THR A 290 6.09 17.22 7.41
N ASN A 291 6.00 18.55 7.27
CA ASN A 291 6.57 19.32 6.16
C ASN A 291 6.10 18.87 4.76
N ASN A 292 4.84 18.46 4.64
CA ASN A 292 4.14 18.34 3.36
C ASN A 292 3.49 19.71 3.08
N ASN A 293 4.11 20.50 2.19
CA ASN A 293 3.97 21.96 2.22
C ASN A 293 2.88 22.54 1.32
N TYR A 294 2.00 21.72 0.73
CA TYR A 294 0.83 22.20 -0.03
C TYR A 294 -0.45 22.06 0.78
N ALA A 295 -0.74 20.84 1.22
CA ALA A 295 -1.80 20.53 2.18
C ALA A 295 -1.43 19.20 2.81
N THR A 296 -1.19 19.17 4.13
CA THR A 296 -0.75 17.93 4.76
C THR A 296 -1.80 16.83 4.67
N LEU A 297 -3.08 17.19 4.81
CA LEU A 297 -4.24 16.36 4.51
C LEU A 297 -5.13 17.06 3.48
N LEU A 298 -5.47 16.35 2.40
CA LEU A 298 -6.28 16.88 1.31
C LEU A 298 -7.49 15.97 1.07
N VAL A 299 -8.70 16.50 1.22
CA VAL A 299 -9.95 15.76 0.92
C VAL A 299 -10.65 16.44 -0.25
N MET A 300 -10.71 15.73 -1.37
CA MET A 300 -11.23 16.24 -2.62
C MET A 300 -12.31 15.34 -3.19
N ASN A 301 -13.14 15.95 -4.01
CA ASN A 301 -14.16 15.34 -4.82
C ASN A 301 -13.69 15.38 -6.28
N TYR A 302 -13.86 14.28 -7.00
CA TYR A 302 -13.54 14.14 -8.41
C TYR A 302 -14.18 15.22 -9.30
N LEU A 303 -15.31 15.81 -8.88
CA LEU A 303 -15.94 16.94 -9.59
C LEU A 303 -15.03 18.16 -9.72
N ALA A 304 -14.06 18.34 -8.82
CA ALA A 304 -13.05 19.38 -8.91
C ALA A 304 -12.06 19.15 -10.08
N LEU A 305 -11.86 17.89 -10.48
CA LEU A 305 -11.00 17.50 -11.60
C LEU A 305 -11.79 17.42 -12.91
N ASN A 306 -13.00 16.86 -12.86
CA ASN A 306 -13.90 16.75 -14.00
C ASN A 306 -15.35 17.00 -13.57
N PRO A 307 -15.94 18.16 -13.92
CA PRO A 307 -17.30 18.53 -13.50
C PRO A 307 -18.39 17.66 -14.13
N GLU A 308 -18.08 16.90 -15.18
CA GLU A 308 -19.00 16.00 -15.89
C GLU A 308 -18.50 14.54 -15.75
N PRO A 309 -18.68 13.92 -14.58
CA PRO A 309 -18.19 12.58 -14.33
C PRO A 309 -18.94 11.56 -15.22
N PRO A 310 -18.28 10.45 -15.62
CA PRO A 310 -18.94 9.39 -16.36
C PRO A 310 -20.18 8.85 -15.65
N ALA A 311 -21.19 8.46 -16.43
CA ALA A 311 -22.44 7.92 -15.88
C ALA A 311 -22.19 6.70 -14.97
N GLY A 312 -22.84 6.69 -13.81
CA GLY A 312 -22.73 5.60 -12.83
C GLY A 312 -21.61 5.77 -11.80
N PHE A 313 -20.70 6.74 -11.98
CA PHE A 313 -19.73 7.08 -10.96
C PHE A 313 -20.35 7.98 -9.89
N ASN A 314 -20.08 7.68 -8.62
CA ASN A 314 -20.48 8.52 -7.50
C ASN A 314 -19.23 9.28 -7.01
N PRO A 315 -19.11 10.59 -7.30
CA PRO A 315 -17.91 11.34 -7.00
C PRO A 315 -17.86 11.85 -5.55
N PHE A 316 -18.90 11.63 -4.74
CA PHE A 316 -18.98 12.23 -3.42
C PHE A 316 -18.27 11.37 -2.37
N PRO A 317 -17.19 11.87 -1.73
CA PRO A 317 -16.62 11.23 -0.56
C PRO A 317 -17.64 11.28 0.58
N SER A 318 -17.67 10.23 1.42
CA SER A 318 -18.58 10.14 2.56
C SER A 318 -18.01 9.24 3.64
N GLY A 319 -18.19 9.60 4.91
CA GLY A 319 -17.66 8.84 6.05
C GLY A 319 -16.13 8.95 6.17
N VAL A 320 -15.55 10.08 5.77
CA VAL A 320 -14.14 10.39 6.01
C VAL A 320 -13.98 10.86 7.45
N ASN A 321 -13.11 10.21 8.22
CA ASN A 321 -12.85 10.50 9.62
C ASN A 321 -11.35 10.77 9.82
N ILE A 322 -11.01 11.98 10.27
CA ILE A 322 -9.63 12.44 10.47
C ILE A 322 -9.48 12.77 11.95
N HIS A 323 -8.58 12.10 12.68
CA HIS A 323 -8.39 12.37 14.10
C HIS A 323 -7.04 11.90 14.61
N ASP A 324 -6.59 12.49 15.72
CA ASP A 324 -5.40 12.07 16.46
C ASP A 324 -4.11 12.01 15.60
N ASN A 325 -3.97 12.86 14.59
CA ASN A 325 -2.73 12.95 13.80
C ASN A 325 -1.78 14.03 14.40
N ASP A 326 -0.47 13.79 14.31
CA ASP A 326 0.54 14.80 14.64
C ASP A 326 0.95 15.52 13.35
N ILE A 327 0.45 16.74 13.16
CA ILE A 327 0.59 17.49 11.92
C ILE A 327 1.45 18.72 12.16
N THR A 328 2.49 18.87 11.33
CA THR A 328 3.31 20.08 11.32
C THR A 328 3.67 20.48 9.89
N MET A 329 3.52 21.77 9.58
CA MET A 329 3.87 22.33 8.28
C MET A 329 4.71 23.61 8.45
N THR A 330 5.97 23.58 8.02
CA THR A 330 6.90 24.71 8.20
C THR A 330 7.65 25.13 6.93
N GLY A 331 7.55 24.34 5.85
CA GLY A 331 8.26 24.61 4.61
C GLY A 331 7.47 25.49 3.63
N THR A 332 8.05 25.68 2.45
CA THR A 332 7.45 26.46 1.36
C THR A 332 6.79 25.54 0.35
N VAL A 333 5.63 25.97 -0.17
CA VAL A 333 4.94 25.33 -1.29
C VAL A 333 5.90 25.20 -2.48
N ASN A 334 5.93 24.02 -3.11
CA ASN A 334 6.62 23.85 -4.39
C ASN A 334 5.91 24.74 -5.43
N PRO A 335 6.61 25.68 -6.12
CA PRO A 335 5.97 26.55 -7.10
C PRO A 335 5.49 25.82 -8.35
N ASP A 336 6.05 24.66 -8.66
CA ASP A 336 5.72 23.84 -9.82
C ASP A 336 4.55 22.90 -9.48
N GLN A 337 3.35 23.47 -9.47
CA GLN A 337 2.10 22.77 -9.21
C GLN A 337 1.37 22.38 -10.50
N PRO A 338 0.55 21.31 -10.50
CA PRO A 338 -0.34 21.00 -11.61
C PRO A 338 -1.28 22.17 -11.95
N ASP A 339 -1.58 22.36 -13.24
CA ASP A 339 -2.46 23.45 -13.71
C ASP A 339 -3.85 23.39 -13.05
N SER A 340 -4.37 22.17 -12.79
CA SER A 340 -5.70 21.92 -12.22
C SER A 340 -5.90 22.48 -10.80
N ILE A 341 -4.81 22.75 -10.07
CA ILE A 341 -4.85 23.24 -8.69
C ILE A 341 -4.08 24.56 -8.52
N SER A 342 -3.49 25.09 -9.59
CA SER A 342 -2.67 26.31 -9.59
C SER A 342 -3.38 27.56 -9.06
N ASP A 343 -4.70 27.66 -9.25
CA ASP A 343 -5.52 28.80 -8.79
C ASP A 343 -5.84 28.76 -7.29
N ILE A 344 -5.70 27.62 -6.62
CA ILE A 344 -6.04 27.47 -5.19
C ILE A 344 -5.18 28.39 -4.33
N GLY A 345 -3.85 28.38 -4.55
CA GLY A 345 -2.93 29.24 -3.80
C GLY A 345 -3.20 30.72 -4.01
N PHE A 346 -3.57 31.12 -5.23
CA PHE A 346 -3.98 32.49 -5.51
C PHE A 346 -5.26 32.88 -4.74
N LEU A 347 -6.26 31.98 -4.74
CA LEU A 347 -7.52 32.18 -4.04
C LEU A 347 -7.30 32.31 -2.53
N LEU A 348 -6.51 31.43 -1.91
CA LEU A 348 -6.13 31.55 -0.48
C LEU A 348 -5.50 32.92 -0.18
N GLY A 349 -4.59 33.37 -1.04
CA GLY A 349 -3.95 34.68 -0.93
C GLY A 349 -4.93 35.86 -1.01
N GLN A 350 -6.00 35.77 -1.81
CA GLN A 350 -7.04 36.82 -1.85
C GLN A 350 -7.79 36.96 -0.51
N TYR A 351 -7.85 35.89 0.28
CA TYR A 351 -8.41 35.88 1.62
C TYR A 351 -7.38 36.14 2.72
N GLY A 352 -6.10 36.38 2.36
CA GLY A 352 -5.02 36.57 3.31
C GLY A 352 -4.68 35.30 4.10
N LEU A 353 -4.90 34.12 3.51
CA LEU A 353 -4.59 32.83 4.08
C LEU A 353 -3.33 32.24 3.46
N ASP A 354 -2.54 31.57 4.29
CA ASP A 354 -1.49 30.66 3.85
C ASP A 354 -2.10 29.30 3.46
N GLN A 355 -1.29 28.38 2.94
CA GLN A 355 -1.73 26.99 2.80
C GLN A 355 -2.08 26.41 4.18
N PRO A 356 -3.18 25.66 4.30
CA PRO A 356 -3.55 25.01 5.56
C PRO A 356 -2.93 23.61 5.68
N GLU A 357 -2.95 23.09 6.90
CA GLU A 357 -2.62 21.70 7.18
C GLU A 357 -3.71 20.74 6.66
N ILE A 358 -4.98 21.13 6.77
CA ILE A 358 -6.12 20.39 6.19
C ILE A 358 -6.83 21.26 5.16
N LEU A 359 -6.91 20.79 3.92
CA LEU A 359 -7.61 21.44 2.81
C LEU A 359 -8.72 20.55 2.26
N THR A 360 -9.88 21.16 1.99
CA THR A 360 -11.01 20.48 1.35
C THR A 360 -11.66 21.34 0.28
N ASP A 361 -12.29 20.72 -0.73
CA ASP A 361 -13.05 21.45 -1.75
C ASP A 361 -14.47 21.85 -1.32
N GLY A 362 -14.99 21.29 -0.24
CA GLY A 362 -16.35 21.54 0.23
C GLY A 362 -17.47 20.85 -0.54
N ILE A 363 -17.15 19.89 -1.42
CA ILE A 363 -18.13 19.19 -2.25
C ILE A 363 -18.55 17.88 -1.55
N PHE A 364 -19.47 18.01 -0.59
CA PHE A 364 -20.07 16.91 0.18
C PHE A 364 -21.60 16.86 0.02
N ILE A 365 -22.24 15.72 0.29
CA ILE A 365 -23.71 15.58 0.19
C ILE A 365 -24.38 15.98 1.50
N SER A 366 -23.80 15.57 2.62
CA SER A 366 -24.41 15.67 3.94
C SER A 366 -23.42 16.08 5.03
N GLN A 367 -23.95 16.69 6.09
CA GLN A 367 -23.18 16.92 7.30
C GLN A 367 -22.78 15.58 7.92
N GLY A 368 -21.49 15.39 8.21
CA GLY A 368 -20.92 14.13 8.68
C GLY A 368 -20.28 13.27 7.59
N ASP A 369 -20.32 13.68 6.32
CA ASP A 369 -19.52 13.03 5.27
C ASP A 369 -18.01 13.19 5.49
N LEU A 370 -17.62 14.26 6.19
CA LEU A 370 -16.28 14.51 6.71
C LEU A 370 -16.37 14.92 8.18
N CYS A 371 -15.68 14.17 9.03
CA CYS A 371 -15.48 14.42 10.44
C CYS A 371 -14.00 14.68 10.72
N ILE A 372 -13.70 15.72 11.49
CA ILE A 372 -12.35 16.10 11.87
C ILE A 372 -12.29 16.33 13.38
N GLN A 373 -11.42 15.59 14.07
CA GLN A 373 -11.15 15.70 15.51
C GLN A 373 -9.64 15.81 15.72
N GLU A 374 -9.09 16.94 15.31
CA GLU A 374 -7.66 17.24 15.37
C GLU A 374 -7.32 18.23 16.48
N ASN A 375 -6.03 18.45 16.70
CA ASN A 375 -5.55 19.51 17.58
C ASN A 375 -6.21 20.86 17.20
N PRO A 376 -6.74 21.64 18.17
CA PRO A 376 -7.33 22.95 17.87
C PRO A 376 -6.39 23.96 17.21
N ALA A 377 -5.07 23.73 17.24
CA ALA A 377 -4.08 24.51 16.52
C ALA A 377 -3.96 24.16 15.03
N THR A 378 -4.48 22.99 14.62
CA THR A 378 -4.44 22.53 13.23
C THR A 378 -5.24 23.47 12.35
N THR A 379 -4.58 24.00 11.33
CA THR A 379 -5.16 24.93 10.35
C THR A 379 -6.02 24.19 9.34
N PHE A 380 -7.18 24.78 9.02
CA PHE A 380 -8.19 24.18 8.16
C PHE A 380 -8.73 25.21 7.16
N VAL A 381 -8.91 24.80 5.92
CA VAL A 381 -9.68 25.54 4.92
C VAL A 381 -10.62 24.61 4.15
N ASN A 382 -11.85 25.07 3.98
CA ASN A 382 -12.80 24.53 3.03
C ASN A 382 -13.06 25.56 1.92
N MET A 383 -12.81 25.18 0.67
CA MET A 383 -12.90 26.02 -0.52
C MET A 383 -14.32 26.22 -1.05
N MET A 384 -15.32 25.52 -0.49
CA MET A 384 -16.75 25.65 -0.81
C MET A 384 -17.03 25.76 -2.33
N LEU A 385 -16.43 24.90 -3.16
CA LEU A 385 -16.53 24.97 -4.62
C LEU A 385 -17.96 24.79 -5.16
N THR A 386 -18.88 24.32 -4.32
CA THR A 386 -20.33 24.24 -4.64
C THR A 386 -21.07 25.57 -4.49
N ASP A 387 -20.44 26.62 -3.95
CA ASP A 387 -21.09 27.91 -3.74
C ASP A 387 -21.40 28.61 -5.08
N PRO A 388 -22.69 28.84 -5.41
CA PRO A 388 -23.10 29.49 -6.65
C PRO A 388 -22.65 30.96 -6.75
N THR A 389 -22.14 31.56 -5.67
CA THR A 389 -21.55 32.92 -5.69
C THR A 389 -20.10 32.94 -6.14
N GLY A 390 -19.46 31.76 -6.24
CA GLY A 390 -18.10 31.57 -6.73
C GLY A 390 -17.03 31.95 -5.68
N GLY A 391 -16.34 30.96 -5.13
CA GLY A 391 -15.08 31.17 -4.42
C GLY A 391 -15.20 31.79 -3.02
N SER A 392 -16.25 31.44 -2.27
CA SER A 392 -16.20 31.62 -0.81
C SER A 392 -15.31 30.52 -0.21
N LEU A 393 -14.60 30.84 0.87
CA LEU A 393 -13.88 29.84 1.67
C LEU A 393 -14.20 30.05 3.14
N THR A 394 -14.00 29.02 3.94
CA THR A 394 -14.17 29.09 5.39
C THR A 394 -13.03 28.37 6.09
N THR A 395 -12.57 28.96 7.20
CA THR A 395 -11.66 28.32 8.16
C THR A 395 -12.41 27.76 9.37
N ASP A 396 -13.74 27.92 9.41
CA ASP A 396 -14.58 27.37 10.48
C ASP A 396 -14.75 25.86 10.28
N ILE A 397 -14.09 25.10 11.14
CA ILE A 397 -14.11 23.63 11.12
C ILE A 397 -15.35 23.05 11.81
N SER A 398 -16.17 23.85 12.50
CA SER A 398 -17.26 23.35 13.37
C SER A 398 -18.32 22.51 12.65
N ALA A 399 -18.48 22.68 11.34
CA ALA A 399 -19.37 21.86 10.53
C ALA A 399 -18.92 20.37 10.44
N HIS A 400 -17.63 20.11 10.73
CA HIS A 400 -16.98 18.81 10.70
C HIS A 400 -16.70 18.25 12.10
N ASP A 401 -17.21 18.89 13.16
CA ASP A 401 -17.09 18.41 14.54
C ASP A 401 -18.04 17.22 14.80
N CYS A 402 -17.57 16.02 14.47
CA CYS A 402 -18.28 14.77 14.66
C CYS A 402 -17.32 13.61 14.95
N THR A 403 -17.84 12.54 15.57
CA THR A 403 -17.05 11.35 15.96
C THR A 403 -17.80 10.09 15.52
N PRO A 404 -17.59 9.61 14.27
CA PRO A 404 -18.21 8.38 13.81
C PRO A 404 -17.58 7.16 14.51
N THR A 405 -18.19 5.99 14.33
CA THR A 405 -17.59 4.74 14.80
C THR A 405 -16.37 4.39 13.94
N SER A 406 -15.26 4.04 14.59
CA SER A 406 -14.06 3.55 13.90
C SER A 406 -14.32 2.32 13.05
N LEU A 407 -13.58 2.21 11.96
CA LEU A 407 -13.65 1.10 11.04
C LEU A 407 -13.04 -0.17 11.66
N PRO A 408 -13.58 -1.36 11.34
CA PRO A 408 -13.05 -2.61 11.86
C PRO A 408 -11.64 -2.88 11.31
N ALA A 409 -10.81 -3.50 12.14
CA ALA A 409 -9.48 -3.93 11.73
C ALA A 409 -9.49 -5.10 10.75
N ILE A 410 -8.49 -5.11 9.88
CA ILE A 410 -8.27 -6.16 8.89
C ILE A 410 -7.12 -7.03 9.38
N SER A 411 -7.32 -8.33 9.32
CA SER A 411 -6.33 -9.29 9.81
C SER A 411 -6.39 -10.56 8.99
N PHE A 412 -5.29 -10.86 8.34
CA PHE A 412 -4.99 -12.14 7.71
C PHE A 412 -3.47 -12.29 7.65
N ASP A 413 -3.01 -13.53 7.63
CA ASP A 413 -1.58 -13.82 7.55
C ASP A 413 -1.08 -13.72 6.11
N ALA A 414 0.21 -13.45 5.94
CA ALA A 414 0.88 -13.65 4.67
C ALA A 414 0.75 -15.11 4.23
N TYR A 415 0.65 -15.35 2.91
CA TYR A 415 0.80 -16.70 2.38
C TYR A 415 2.22 -17.22 2.62
#